data_AF-N1W0C5-F1
#
_entry.id   AF-N1W0C5-F1
#
_cell.length_a   1.000
_cell.length_b   1.000
_cell.length_c   1.000
_cell.angle_alpha   90.00
_cell.angle_beta   90.00
_cell.angle_gamma   90.00
#
_symmetry.space_group_name_H-M   'P 1'
#
loop_
_entity.id
_entity.type
_entity.pdbx_description
1 polymer ?
#
loop_
_entity_poly.entity_id
_entity_poly.type
_entity_poly.pdbx_seq_one_letter_code
_entity_poly.pdbx_strand_id
1 'polypeptide(L)'
;MVMFVDAKLEFPLIQEKEVQENHLLLRFRTPANPKIDERKPLVIGLAVDKSWSMKGEKMESVIDASCALVNWLTRHDAVTIIAYSADVQIIQPVTHLTEKVSVTDKIRNIQVATSTNLSGGWLSALKSLSQSKIQNAYKRVLLLTDGNPTSGIKEKEALVKIAADHLAMGISTTTIGVGNDFNEEMLVEIAKAGGGNFHYIDNPEKASDIFFEEFGDIGALYAQAIDVELQLAPGVRLKQVLSETSHQIAEEFDEFLGDSKTISRQKINLQLGDLRADDIRNLVLRLEIDDRVNQAEAPFCEVNVSYYNLLQQNALESVKESFRFSRGNNRGKQDPDVLVEILIANATLGIKEISDFIKRGHIEDAKTLLFGLIQDIKTNLHFAPNALGSVLSRLQVLENKITTKSDDLNKHLFMNSQMMMKGPEKLDLKDVLVHDQIFEYHSVGDIDLYKCPEIKLLMEQKMSEGFRYVVFDFANTSHIDSSAIGMVIQIVGWLRRRGGELVVANIHDSVKKIFEITRLYNHIRVAENVSSAKEVLQRIIYANEGDTN
;
A
#
# COMPACT_ATOMS: atom_id res chain seq x y z
N MET A 1 -3.68 25.27 -24.85
CA MET A 1 -2.50 25.36 -23.97
C MET A 1 -1.84 24.00 -23.97
N VAL A 2 -0.52 23.95 -24.01
CA VAL A 2 0.29 22.72 -24.01
C VAL A 2 0.86 22.44 -22.63
N MET A 3 1.41 21.26 -22.41
CA MET A 3 2.17 20.93 -21.19
C MET A 3 3.36 21.88 -21.00
N PHE A 4 3.66 22.25 -19.76
CA PHE A 4 4.80 23.09 -19.39
C PHE A 4 5.89 22.23 -18.76
N VAL A 5 7.15 22.46 -19.16
CA VAL A 5 8.33 21.78 -18.61
C VAL A 5 9.23 22.81 -17.95
N ASP A 6 9.70 22.52 -16.75
CA ASP A 6 10.62 23.35 -15.99
C ASP A 6 11.80 22.50 -15.49
N ALA A 7 12.98 23.11 -15.33
CA ALA A 7 14.20 22.42 -14.96
C ALA A 7 15.02 23.20 -13.94
N LYS A 8 15.50 22.50 -12.90
CA LYS A 8 16.38 23.06 -11.87
C LYS A 8 17.52 22.12 -11.53
N LEU A 9 18.70 22.68 -11.28
CA LEU A 9 19.80 21.96 -10.65
C LEU A 9 19.75 22.10 -9.13
N GLU A 10 20.14 21.04 -8.42
CA GLU A 10 20.34 21.09 -6.96
C GLU A 10 21.35 22.18 -6.60
N PHE A 11 22.46 22.22 -7.31
CA PHE A 11 23.42 23.31 -7.22
C PHE A 11 23.37 24.13 -8.51
N PRO A 12 22.94 25.41 -8.46
CA PRO A 12 22.60 26.18 -9.65
C PRO A 12 23.82 26.63 -10.48
N LEU A 13 25.02 26.58 -9.90
CA LEU A 13 26.26 26.98 -10.58
C LEU A 13 27.11 25.76 -10.89
N ILE A 14 27.50 25.62 -12.15
CA ILE A 14 28.44 24.59 -12.61
C ILE A 14 29.87 25.11 -12.38
N GLN A 15 30.66 24.38 -11.59
CA GLN A 15 32.07 24.70 -11.38
C GLN A 15 32.91 24.37 -12.62
N GLU A 16 33.90 25.22 -12.91
CA GLU A 16 34.84 25.02 -14.02
C GLU A 16 35.99 24.08 -13.61
N LYS A 17 36.50 23.29 -14.56
CA LYS A 17 37.73 22.47 -14.43
C LYS A 17 37.71 21.37 -13.36
N GLU A 18 36.54 21.05 -12.80
CA GLU A 18 36.35 19.93 -11.87
C GLU A 18 35.25 19.00 -12.38
N VAL A 19 35.43 17.70 -12.19
CA VAL A 19 34.35 16.72 -12.36
C VAL A 19 33.48 16.79 -11.11
N GLN A 20 32.18 17.06 -11.29
CA GLN A 20 31.24 17.24 -10.19
C GLN A 20 29.97 16.42 -10.41
N GLU A 21 29.33 16.00 -9.32
CA GLU A 21 28.01 15.38 -9.38
C GLU A 21 26.94 16.38 -8.98
N ASN A 22 25.84 16.43 -9.71
CA ASN A 22 24.71 17.32 -9.44
C ASN A 22 23.39 16.61 -9.78
N HIS A 23 22.29 17.08 -9.22
CA HIS A 23 20.97 16.53 -9.53
C HIS A 23 20.17 17.52 -10.39
N LEU A 24 19.46 16.98 -11.39
CA LEU A 24 18.54 17.73 -12.24
C LEU A 24 17.10 17.31 -11.90
N LEU A 25 16.28 18.27 -11.49
CA LEU A 25 14.84 18.14 -11.36
C LEU A 25 14.17 18.65 -12.64
N LEU A 26 13.41 17.80 -13.31
CA LEU A 26 12.47 18.18 -14.37
C LEU A 26 11.04 18.12 -13.83
N ARG A 27 10.26 19.17 -14.07
CA ARG A 27 8.87 19.29 -13.62
C ARG A 27 7.94 19.49 -14.80
N PHE A 28 7.04 18.53 -15.01
CA PHE A 28 6.03 18.53 -16.06
C PHE A 28 4.70 18.95 -15.45
N ARG A 29 4.09 20.01 -15.98
CA ARG A 29 2.81 20.55 -15.49
C ARG A 29 1.82 20.59 -16.63
N THR A 30 0.66 19.99 -16.46
CA THR A 30 -0.43 20.09 -17.44
C THR A 30 -1.26 21.34 -17.18
N PRO A 31 -1.81 21.98 -18.22
CA PRO A 31 -2.73 23.10 -18.03
C PRO A 31 -4.05 22.64 -17.42
N ALA A 32 -4.81 23.57 -16.86
CA ALA A 32 -6.19 23.33 -16.46
C ALA A 32 -7.07 23.00 -17.69
N ASN A 33 -8.18 22.29 -17.47
CA ASN A 33 -9.11 21.93 -18.54
C ASN A 33 -9.77 23.20 -19.12
N PRO A 34 -9.56 23.55 -20.41
CA PRO A 34 -10.07 24.79 -20.99
C PRO A 34 -11.59 24.83 -21.14
N LYS A 35 -12.30 23.70 -20.96
CA LYS A 35 -13.78 23.66 -20.89
C LYS A 35 -14.33 24.15 -19.55
N ILE A 36 -13.46 24.37 -18.57
CA ILE A 36 -13.81 24.84 -17.24
C ILE A 36 -13.08 26.18 -17.03
N ASP A 37 -13.83 27.28 -17.12
CA ASP A 37 -13.30 28.65 -16.97
C ASP A 37 -12.53 28.83 -15.65
N GLU A 38 -13.00 28.20 -14.57
CA GLU A 38 -12.29 28.04 -13.29
C GLU A 38 -12.70 26.73 -12.62
N ARG A 39 -11.72 25.84 -12.37
CA ARG A 39 -11.96 24.58 -11.68
C ARG A 39 -12.30 24.84 -10.21
N LYS A 40 -13.57 24.70 -9.86
CA LYS A 40 -14.00 24.71 -8.45
C LYS A 40 -13.38 23.52 -7.72
N PRO A 41 -12.78 23.71 -6.54
CA PRO A 41 -12.29 22.62 -5.71
C PRO A 41 -13.38 21.58 -5.46
N LEU A 42 -12.98 20.31 -5.43
CA LEU A 42 -13.80 19.23 -4.90
C LEU A 42 -13.58 19.11 -3.39
N VAL A 43 -14.65 18.99 -2.63
CA VAL A 43 -14.58 18.59 -1.21
C VAL A 43 -15.34 17.28 -1.07
N ILE A 44 -14.58 16.20 -0.97
CA ILE A 44 -15.11 14.85 -0.99
C ILE A 44 -15.17 14.26 0.43
N GLY A 45 -16.32 13.69 0.79
CA GLY A 45 -16.45 12.86 2.00
C GLY A 45 -16.53 11.40 1.61
N LEU A 46 -15.53 10.60 1.96
CA LEU A 46 -15.57 9.15 1.81
C LEU A 46 -16.14 8.53 3.10
N ALA A 47 -17.33 7.93 3.02
CA ALA A 47 -17.90 7.12 4.09
C ALA A 47 -17.72 5.64 3.73
N VAL A 48 -16.77 4.98 4.40
CA VAL A 48 -16.34 3.61 4.13
C VAL A 48 -16.92 2.67 5.18
N ASP A 49 -17.74 1.72 4.73
CA ASP A 49 -18.17 0.60 5.55
C ASP A 49 -16.97 -0.30 5.89
N LYS A 50 -16.74 -0.53 7.19
CA LYS A 50 -15.74 -1.47 7.70
C LYS A 50 -16.40 -2.64 8.43
N SER A 51 -17.66 -2.96 8.14
CA SER A 51 -18.35 -4.09 8.76
C SER A 51 -17.75 -5.45 8.33
N TRP A 52 -18.02 -6.50 9.08
CA TRP A 52 -17.40 -7.81 8.88
C TRP A 52 -17.76 -8.44 7.52
N SER A 53 -18.90 -8.07 6.95
CA SER A 53 -19.31 -8.49 5.59
C SER A 53 -18.33 -8.01 4.53
N MET A 54 -17.65 -6.88 4.77
CA MET A 54 -16.63 -6.32 3.88
C MET A 54 -15.35 -7.15 3.80
N LYS A 55 -15.13 -8.16 4.65
CA LYS A 55 -13.84 -8.88 4.72
C LYS A 55 -13.38 -9.48 3.37
N GLY A 56 -12.07 -9.60 3.20
CA GLY A 56 -11.45 -10.16 1.99
C GLY A 56 -11.54 -9.20 0.81
N GLU A 57 -11.88 -9.74 -0.37
CA GLU A 57 -11.82 -9.02 -1.65
C GLU A 57 -12.68 -7.74 -1.70
N LYS A 58 -13.81 -7.68 -0.97
CA LYS A 58 -14.67 -6.48 -0.93
C LYS A 58 -13.93 -5.29 -0.29
N MET A 59 -13.30 -5.51 0.87
CA MET A 59 -12.54 -4.49 1.57
C MET A 59 -11.31 -4.09 0.77
N GLU A 60 -10.57 -5.07 0.20
CA GLU A 60 -9.43 -4.79 -0.67
C GLU A 60 -9.85 -3.89 -1.84
N SER A 61 -10.96 -4.21 -2.51
CA SER A 61 -11.52 -3.40 -3.60
C SER A 61 -11.88 -1.99 -3.16
N VAL A 62 -12.49 -1.82 -1.99
CA VAL A 62 -12.86 -0.50 -1.45
C VAL A 62 -11.63 0.32 -1.05
N ILE A 63 -10.62 -0.32 -0.48
CA ILE A 63 -9.34 0.30 -0.14
C ILE A 63 -8.64 0.79 -1.41
N ASP A 64 -8.55 -0.06 -2.43
CA ASP A 64 -7.93 0.27 -3.70
C ASP A 64 -8.70 1.37 -4.43
N ALA A 65 -10.02 1.28 -4.47
CA ALA A 65 -10.91 2.32 -5.00
C ALA A 65 -10.71 3.66 -4.28
N SER A 66 -10.74 3.65 -2.95
CA SER A 66 -10.57 4.87 -2.15
C SER A 66 -9.18 5.48 -2.35
N CYS A 67 -8.14 4.66 -2.46
CA CYS A 67 -6.79 5.12 -2.79
C CYS A 67 -6.71 5.71 -4.21
N ALA A 68 -7.36 5.07 -5.18
CA ALA A 68 -7.45 5.56 -6.55
C ALA A 68 -8.13 6.93 -6.61
N LEU A 69 -9.23 7.14 -5.87
CA LEU A 69 -9.90 8.44 -5.78
C LEU A 69 -8.97 9.51 -5.18
N VAL A 70 -8.30 9.21 -4.06
CA VAL A 70 -7.35 10.15 -3.45
C VAL A 70 -6.22 10.51 -4.42
N ASN A 71 -5.76 9.55 -5.21
CA ASN A 71 -4.75 9.79 -6.24
C ASN A 71 -5.29 10.58 -7.43
N TRP A 72 -6.57 10.41 -7.76
CA TRP A 72 -7.27 11.13 -8.83
C TRP A 72 -7.50 12.60 -8.50
N LEU A 73 -7.88 12.91 -7.25
CA LEU A 73 -8.06 14.28 -6.76
C LEU A 73 -6.76 15.08 -6.84
N THR A 74 -6.81 16.40 -6.95
CA THR A 74 -5.65 17.30 -7.04
C THR A 74 -5.33 17.96 -5.70
N ARG A 75 -4.21 18.69 -5.62
CA ARG A 75 -3.85 19.50 -4.43
C ARG A 75 -4.87 20.58 -4.06
N HIS A 76 -5.70 21.01 -5.01
CA HIS A 76 -6.72 22.02 -4.80
C HIS A 76 -7.98 21.45 -4.16
N ASP A 77 -8.17 20.13 -4.23
CA ASP A 77 -9.30 19.44 -3.64
C ASP A 77 -9.05 19.12 -2.18
N ALA A 78 -10.10 18.77 -1.46
CA ALA A 78 -10.06 18.32 -0.09
C ALA A 78 -10.82 17.01 0.08
N VAL A 79 -10.35 16.18 1.00
CA VAL A 79 -11.01 14.92 1.35
C VAL A 79 -11.15 14.78 2.86
N THR A 80 -12.26 14.17 3.29
CA THR A 80 -12.41 13.57 4.60
C THR A 80 -12.76 12.11 4.45
N ILE A 81 -12.29 11.28 5.38
CA ILE A 81 -12.46 9.83 5.33
C ILE A 81 -13.04 9.41 6.67
N ILE A 82 -14.21 8.79 6.60
CA ILE A 82 -14.98 8.28 7.72
C ILE A 82 -15.07 6.77 7.53
N ALA A 83 -14.55 5.99 8.48
CA ALA A 83 -14.73 4.55 8.50
C ALA A 83 -15.80 4.19 9.54
N TYR A 84 -16.77 3.36 9.19
CA TYR A 84 -17.89 3.05 10.07
C TYR A 84 -18.24 1.56 10.14
N SER A 85 -18.61 1.10 11.33
CA SER A 85 -19.25 -0.20 11.61
C SER A 85 -20.26 0.01 12.73
N ALA A 86 -20.19 -0.67 13.88
CA ALA A 86 -20.91 -0.23 15.09
C ALA A 86 -20.58 1.22 15.49
N ASP A 87 -19.30 1.59 15.42
CA ASP A 87 -18.76 2.91 15.73
C ASP A 87 -18.39 3.70 14.47
N VAL A 88 -18.28 5.02 14.59
CA VAL A 88 -17.91 5.94 13.50
C VAL A 88 -16.58 6.59 13.82
N GLN A 89 -15.59 6.40 12.95
CA GLN A 89 -14.24 6.92 13.13
C GLN A 89 -13.87 7.90 12.01
N ILE A 90 -13.35 9.07 12.38
CA ILE A 90 -12.77 10.02 11.44
C ILE A 90 -11.31 9.62 11.21
N ILE A 91 -11.05 8.95 10.09
CA ILE A 91 -9.70 8.53 9.69
C ILE A 91 -8.89 9.73 9.18
N GLN A 92 -9.54 10.61 8.43
CA GLN A 92 -8.95 11.85 7.91
C GLN A 92 -9.97 12.98 8.04
N PRO A 93 -9.69 14.06 8.81
CA PRO A 93 -10.53 15.25 8.80
C PRO A 93 -10.46 15.95 7.44
N VAL A 94 -11.43 16.82 7.13
CA VAL A 94 -11.46 17.57 5.86
C VAL A 94 -10.18 18.40 5.73
N THR A 95 -9.32 18.02 4.79
CA THR A 95 -8.04 18.69 4.53
C THR A 95 -7.77 18.73 3.03
N HIS A 96 -7.13 19.80 2.56
CA HIS A 96 -6.62 19.86 1.19
C HIS A 96 -5.64 18.72 0.92
N LEU A 97 -5.68 18.16 -0.29
CA LEU A 97 -4.90 17.00 -0.70
C LEU A 97 -3.49 17.37 -1.15
N THR A 98 -2.74 18.04 -0.27
CA THR A 98 -1.31 18.29 -0.49
C THR A 98 -0.48 17.01 -0.32
N GLU A 99 -0.95 16.06 0.49
CA GLU A 99 -0.22 14.84 0.88
C GLU A 99 -1.02 13.57 0.61
N LYS A 100 -1.23 13.24 -0.68
CA LYS A 100 -2.02 12.07 -1.11
C LYS A 100 -1.55 10.77 -0.48
N VAL A 101 -0.23 10.56 -0.39
CA VAL A 101 0.33 9.30 0.12
C VAL A 101 -0.05 9.06 1.58
N SER A 102 0.05 10.08 2.45
CA SER A 102 -0.35 9.96 3.85
C SER A 102 -1.83 9.58 3.99
N VAL A 103 -2.68 10.16 3.15
CA VAL A 103 -4.12 9.84 3.13
C VAL A 103 -4.35 8.41 2.66
N THR A 104 -3.67 7.95 1.60
CA THR A 104 -3.77 6.55 1.14
C THR A 104 -3.27 5.54 2.16
N ASP A 105 -2.22 5.86 2.93
CA ASP A 105 -1.73 4.97 3.98
C ASP A 105 -2.72 4.83 5.13
N LYS A 106 -3.42 5.92 5.50
CA LYS A 106 -4.50 5.86 6.49
C LYS A 106 -5.67 5.01 6.01
N ILE A 107 -6.03 5.12 4.72
CA ILE A 107 -7.04 4.26 4.09
C ILE A 107 -6.63 2.79 4.23
N ARG A 108 -5.42 2.42 3.78
CA ARG A 108 -4.93 1.02 3.81
C ARG A 108 -4.89 0.38 5.20
N ASN A 109 -4.86 1.18 6.27
CA ASN A 109 -4.85 0.68 7.64
C ASN A 109 -6.25 0.45 8.23
N ILE A 110 -7.34 0.78 7.52
CA ILE A 110 -8.70 0.53 8.00
C ILE A 110 -8.92 -0.98 8.16
N GLN A 111 -9.26 -1.40 9.38
CA GLN A 111 -9.54 -2.79 9.71
C GLN A 111 -11.04 -3.06 9.75
N VAL A 112 -11.45 -4.27 9.37
CA VAL A 112 -12.83 -4.71 9.49
C VAL A 112 -13.23 -4.88 10.96
N ALA A 113 -14.50 -4.62 11.27
CA ALA A 113 -15.11 -4.64 12.59
C ALA A 113 -16.55 -5.14 12.50
N THR A 114 -17.24 -5.34 13.62
CA THR A 114 -18.60 -5.89 13.62
C THR A 114 -19.69 -4.81 13.47
N SER A 115 -20.87 -5.20 12.96
CA SER A 115 -22.06 -4.37 12.75
C SER A 115 -21.93 -3.27 11.68
N THR A 116 -23.06 -2.66 11.30
CA THR A 116 -23.15 -1.67 10.21
C THR A 116 -24.06 -0.50 10.61
N ASN A 117 -23.46 0.61 11.08
CA ASN A 117 -24.13 1.89 11.35
C ASN A 117 -23.95 2.84 10.16
N LEU A 118 -24.62 2.50 9.06
CA LEU A 118 -24.57 3.26 7.80
C LEU A 118 -24.94 4.73 8.00
N SER A 119 -26.04 5.00 8.70
CA SER A 119 -26.50 6.38 8.95
C SER A 119 -25.47 7.19 9.73
N GLY A 120 -24.78 6.60 10.72
CA GLY A 120 -23.76 7.29 11.50
C GLY A 120 -22.55 7.70 10.66
N GLY A 121 -22.02 6.77 9.84
CA GLY A 121 -20.89 7.05 8.96
C GLY A 121 -21.21 8.12 7.93
N TRP A 122 -22.34 7.97 7.24
CA TRP A 122 -22.81 8.90 6.22
C TRP A 122 -23.09 10.31 6.79
N LEU A 123 -23.82 10.41 7.91
CA LEU A 123 -24.12 11.70 8.55
C LEU A 123 -22.85 12.41 9.06
N SER A 124 -21.85 11.66 9.51
CA SER A 124 -20.56 12.24 9.93
C SER A 124 -19.81 12.86 8.75
N ALA A 125 -19.84 12.22 7.57
CA ALA A 125 -19.27 12.77 6.35
C ALA A 125 -20.03 14.03 5.90
N LEU A 126 -21.36 13.99 5.86
CA LEU A 126 -22.20 15.15 5.55
C LEU A 126 -21.91 16.34 6.47
N LYS A 127 -21.86 16.09 7.80
CA LYS A 127 -21.55 17.12 8.80
C LYS A 127 -20.17 17.73 8.58
N SER A 128 -19.17 16.90 8.27
CA SER A 128 -17.80 17.34 8.02
C SER A 128 -17.73 18.27 6.80
N LEU A 129 -18.46 17.94 5.73
CA LEU A 129 -18.55 18.78 4.52
C LEU A 129 -19.32 20.09 4.78
N SER A 130 -20.41 20.05 5.56
CA SER A 130 -21.14 21.25 5.97
C SER A 130 -20.27 22.23 6.76
N GLN A 131 -19.38 21.70 7.60
CA GLN A 131 -18.47 22.50 8.44
C GLN A 131 -17.20 22.95 7.69
N SER A 132 -16.94 22.45 6.48
CA SER A 132 -15.78 22.84 5.68
C SER A 132 -15.82 24.33 5.33
N LYS A 133 -14.71 25.03 5.64
CA LYS A 133 -14.49 26.46 5.35
C LYS A 133 -14.15 26.74 3.88
N ILE A 134 -14.00 25.70 3.05
CA ILE A 134 -13.67 25.84 1.63
C ILE A 134 -14.92 26.37 0.91
N GLN A 135 -14.84 27.63 0.45
CA GLN A 135 -15.91 28.31 -0.27
C GLN A 135 -15.84 28.02 -1.78
N ASN A 136 -16.97 28.20 -2.47
CA ASN A 136 -17.10 28.01 -3.93
C ASN A 136 -16.57 26.63 -4.42
N ALA A 137 -16.87 25.58 -3.67
CA ALA A 137 -16.42 24.21 -3.95
C ALA A 137 -17.62 23.29 -4.21
N TYR A 138 -17.41 22.25 -5.02
CA TYR A 138 -18.36 21.17 -5.15
C TYR A 138 -18.19 20.20 -3.98
N LYS A 139 -19.24 20.06 -3.17
CA LYS A 139 -19.24 19.19 -1.99
C LYS A 139 -20.02 17.91 -2.30
N ARG A 140 -19.37 16.76 -2.12
CA ARG A 140 -20.00 15.45 -2.39
C ARG A 140 -19.56 14.39 -1.39
N VAL A 141 -20.50 13.61 -0.88
CA VAL A 141 -20.24 12.41 -0.11
C VAL A 141 -20.34 11.18 -1.02
N LEU A 142 -19.35 10.30 -0.95
CA LEU A 142 -19.38 8.96 -1.52
C LEU A 142 -19.61 7.96 -0.37
N LEU A 143 -20.74 7.27 -0.41
CA LEU A 143 -21.13 6.27 0.57
C LEU A 143 -20.85 4.87 0.02
N LEU A 144 -19.86 4.17 0.57
CA LEU A 144 -19.48 2.82 0.16
C LEU A 144 -19.97 1.81 1.19
N THR A 145 -20.79 0.83 0.78
CA THR A 145 -21.37 -0.18 1.68
C THR A 145 -21.67 -1.50 0.98
N ASP A 146 -21.54 -2.61 1.70
CA ASP A 146 -21.94 -3.95 1.24
C ASP A 146 -23.16 -4.52 1.97
N GLY A 147 -23.82 -3.73 2.81
CA GLY A 147 -24.82 -4.25 3.74
C GLY A 147 -25.99 -3.33 4.05
N ASN A 148 -26.97 -3.89 4.76
CA ASN A 148 -28.16 -3.19 5.22
C ASN A 148 -27.89 -2.40 6.52
N PRO A 149 -28.55 -1.25 6.76
CA PRO A 149 -28.45 -0.55 8.03
C PRO A 149 -28.91 -1.45 9.19
N THR A 150 -27.98 -1.86 10.04
CA THR A 150 -28.29 -2.71 11.21
C THR A 150 -28.41 -1.89 12.49
N SER A 151 -27.90 -0.66 12.50
CA SER A 151 -27.93 0.30 13.61
C SER A 151 -28.12 1.74 13.12
N GLY A 152 -28.61 2.63 14.00
CA GLY A 152 -28.93 4.01 13.65
C GLY A 152 -30.29 4.17 12.96
N ILE A 153 -30.41 5.13 12.03
CA ILE A 153 -31.62 5.33 11.21
C ILE A 153 -31.66 4.23 10.14
N LYS A 154 -32.78 3.52 10.07
CA LYS A 154 -32.96 2.38 9.16
C LYS A 154 -34.08 2.60 8.15
N GLU A 155 -34.97 3.54 8.45
CA GLU A 155 -36.14 3.86 7.65
C GLU A 155 -35.68 4.55 6.36
N LYS A 156 -35.99 3.94 5.22
CA LYS A 156 -35.62 4.41 3.88
C LYS A 156 -36.08 5.85 3.66
N GLU A 157 -37.32 6.16 4.03
CA GLU A 157 -37.93 7.48 3.87
C GLU A 157 -37.17 8.55 4.66
N ALA A 158 -36.65 8.21 5.85
CA ALA A 158 -35.86 9.12 6.65
C ALA A 158 -34.49 9.40 6.01
N LEU A 159 -33.82 8.36 5.51
CA LEU A 159 -32.53 8.50 4.81
C LEU A 159 -32.67 9.32 3.52
N VAL A 160 -33.71 9.05 2.72
CA VAL A 160 -34.04 9.81 1.50
C VAL A 160 -34.28 11.29 1.82
N LYS A 161 -35.03 11.58 2.90
CA LYS A 161 -35.26 12.96 3.34
C LYS A 161 -33.95 13.66 3.74
N ILE A 162 -33.08 12.98 4.49
CA ILE A 162 -31.77 13.52 4.88
C ILE A 162 -30.92 13.87 3.65
N ALA A 163 -30.94 13.02 2.62
CA ALA A 163 -30.22 13.26 1.37
C ALA A 163 -30.73 14.52 0.67
N ALA A 164 -32.05 14.66 0.55
CA ALA A 164 -32.70 15.82 -0.07
C ALA A 164 -32.40 17.13 0.71
N ASP A 165 -32.46 17.09 2.03
CA ASP A 165 -32.17 18.25 2.89
C ASP A 165 -30.71 18.72 2.73
N HIS A 166 -29.74 17.80 2.60
CA HIS A 166 -28.33 18.16 2.39
C HIS A 166 -28.04 18.61 0.95
N LEU A 167 -28.73 18.06 -0.04
CA LEU A 167 -28.66 18.56 -1.42
C LEU A 167 -29.11 20.01 -1.50
N ALA A 168 -30.19 20.37 -0.79
CA ALA A 168 -30.64 21.77 -0.68
C ALA A 168 -29.60 22.70 -0.03
N MET A 169 -28.66 22.15 0.75
CA MET A 169 -27.50 22.87 1.31
C MET A 169 -26.26 22.84 0.40
N GLY A 170 -26.37 22.26 -0.82
CA GLY A 170 -25.30 22.17 -1.79
C GLY A 170 -24.32 21.02 -1.57
N ILE A 171 -24.70 20.00 -0.78
CA ILE A 171 -23.89 18.79 -0.55
C ILE A 171 -24.61 17.60 -1.17
N SER A 172 -24.01 17.04 -2.20
CA SER A 172 -24.57 15.88 -2.90
C SER A 172 -24.12 14.56 -2.28
N THR A 173 -24.89 13.49 -2.50
CA THR A 173 -24.54 12.13 -2.06
C THR A 173 -24.62 11.17 -3.23
N THR A 174 -23.53 10.43 -3.46
CA THR A 174 -23.44 9.29 -4.38
C THR A 174 -23.25 8.03 -3.55
N THR A 175 -23.95 6.97 -3.92
CA THR A 175 -23.91 5.68 -3.21
C THR A 175 -23.20 4.65 -4.07
N ILE A 176 -22.40 3.81 -3.42
CA ILE A 176 -21.59 2.78 -4.05
C ILE A 176 -21.84 1.47 -3.32
N GLY A 177 -22.54 0.56 -3.98
CA GLY A 177 -22.77 -0.79 -3.48
C GLY A 177 -21.56 -1.69 -3.76
N VAL A 178 -21.17 -2.51 -2.80
CA VAL A 178 -20.01 -3.42 -2.92
C VAL A 178 -20.47 -4.86 -2.74
N GLY A 179 -20.15 -5.76 -3.68
CA GLY A 179 -20.60 -7.15 -3.63
C GLY A 179 -22.13 -7.32 -3.73
N ASN A 180 -22.71 -8.46 -3.33
CA ASN A 180 -24.10 -8.77 -3.73
C ASN A 180 -25.17 -8.57 -2.64
N ASP A 181 -24.81 -8.07 -1.46
CA ASP A 181 -25.61 -8.23 -0.23
C ASP A 181 -26.17 -6.92 0.35
N PHE A 182 -26.29 -5.87 -0.46
CA PHE A 182 -26.84 -4.56 -0.06
C PHE A 182 -28.26 -4.30 -0.59
N ASN A 183 -29.02 -3.40 0.06
CA ASN A 183 -30.31 -2.95 -0.45
C ASN A 183 -30.14 -1.88 -1.53
N GLU A 184 -30.09 -2.35 -2.78
CA GLU A 184 -29.95 -1.52 -3.97
C GLU A 184 -31.04 -0.44 -4.07
N GLU A 185 -32.30 -0.81 -3.83
CA GLU A 185 -33.43 0.12 -3.91
C GLU A 185 -33.26 1.33 -2.97
N MET A 186 -32.79 1.07 -1.74
CA MET A 186 -32.48 2.13 -0.77
C MET A 186 -31.31 3.01 -1.22
N LEU A 187 -30.21 2.42 -1.71
CA LEU A 187 -29.04 3.18 -2.15
C LEU A 187 -29.33 4.04 -3.38
N VAL A 188 -30.11 3.52 -4.33
CA VAL A 188 -30.57 4.25 -5.51
C VAL A 188 -31.42 5.44 -5.12
N GLU A 189 -32.36 5.28 -4.18
CA GLU A 189 -33.20 6.40 -3.75
C GLU A 189 -32.45 7.46 -2.96
N ILE A 190 -31.49 7.06 -2.11
CA ILE A 190 -30.61 8.01 -1.41
C ILE A 190 -29.79 8.82 -2.41
N ALA A 191 -29.15 8.16 -3.39
CA ALA A 191 -28.39 8.85 -4.42
C ALA A 191 -29.26 9.82 -5.24
N LYS A 192 -30.42 9.34 -5.70
CA LYS A 192 -31.36 10.14 -6.49
C LYS A 192 -31.85 11.37 -5.73
N ALA A 193 -32.23 11.22 -4.46
CA ALA A 193 -32.65 12.34 -3.62
C ALA A 193 -31.48 13.26 -3.21
N GLY A 194 -30.27 12.70 -3.09
CA GLY A 194 -29.04 13.42 -2.79
C GLY A 194 -28.36 14.06 -4.00
N GLY A 195 -28.95 13.99 -5.19
CA GLY A 195 -28.40 14.61 -6.40
C GLY A 195 -27.07 14.01 -6.87
N GLY A 196 -26.85 12.72 -6.57
CA GLY A 196 -25.72 11.93 -7.03
C GLY A 196 -26.17 10.67 -7.76
N ASN A 197 -25.23 9.75 -7.97
CA ASN A 197 -25.46 8.50 -8.71
C ASN A 197 -25.40 7.29 -7.77
N PHE A 198 -25.93 6.17 -8.27
CA PHE A 198 -25.69 4.86 -7.67
C PHE A 198 -24.74 4.09 -8.56
N HIS A 199 -23.69 3.54 -7.96
CA HIS A 199 -22.67 2.74 -8.62
C HIS A 199 -22.49 1.39 -7.93
N TYR A 200 -21.93 0.44 -8.66
CA TYR A 200 -21.70 -0.92 -8.18
C TYR A 200 -20.25 -1.36 -8.41
N ILE A 201 -19.58 -1.79 -7.33
CA ILE A 201 -18.22 -2.34 -7.37
C ILE A 201 -18.29 -3.86 -7.15
N ASP A 202 -18.00 -4.61 -8.22
CA ASP A 202 -17.72 -6.05 -8.18
C ASP A 202 -16.22 -6.37 -8.27
N ASN A 203 -15.37 -5.42 -8.67
CA ASN A 203 -13.93 -5.54 -8.72
C ASN A 203 -13.20 -4.18 -8.58
N PRO A 204 -11.91 -4.14 -8.19
CA PRO A 204 -11.17 -2.88 -7.99
C PRO A 204 -10.97 -2.05 -9.26
N GLU A 205 -10.90 -2.68 -10.43
CA GLU A 205 -10.58 -2.02 -11.71
C GLU A 205 -11.71 -1.06 -12.14
N LYS A 206 -12.97 -1.41 -11.86
CA LYS A 206 -14.14 -0.55 -12.13
C LYS A 206 -14.22 0.72 -11.28
N ALA A 207 -13.48 0.80 -10.18
CA ALA A 207 -13.51 1.99 -9.33
C ALA A 207 -13.06 3.25 -10.09
N SER A 208 -12.05 3.12 -10.96
CA SER A 208 -11.55 4.24 -11.76
C SER A 208 -12.59 4.76 -12.75
N ASP A 209 -13.36 3.87 -13.36
CA ASP A 209 -14.45 4.21 -14.28
C ASP A 209 -15.60 4.91 -13.54
N ILE A 210 -15.98 4.39 -12.37
CA ILE A 210 -16.99 5.00 -11.50
C ILE A 210 -16.61 6.43 -11.12
N PHE A 211 -15.35 6.68 -10.74
CA PHE A 211 -14.90 8.04 -10.43
C PHE A 211 -14.85 8.95 -11.66
N PHE A 212 -14.51 8.40 -12.82
CA PHE A 212 -14.55 9.14 -14.07
C PHE A 212 -15.99 9.52 -14.45
N GLU A 213 -16.96 8.61 -14.33
CA GLU A 213 -18.38 8.91 -14.54
C GLU A 213 -18.90 9.94 -13.52
N GLU A 214 -18.41 9.88 -12.28
CA GLU A 214 -18.88 10.72 -11.19
C GLU A 214 -18.32 12.16 -11.21
N PHE A 215 -17.08 12.34 -11.68
CA PHE A 215 -16.32 13.59 -11.56
C PHE A 215 -15.65 14.05 -12.87
N GLY A 216 -15.94 13.40 -13.99
CA GLY A 216 -15.17 13.41 -15.24
C GLY A 216 -14.80 14.78 -15.80
N ASP A 217 -15.66 15.78 -15.70
CA ASP A 217 -15.33 17.11 -16.23
C ASP A 217 -14.19 17.79 -15.43
N ILE A 218 -14.10 17.51 -14.13
CA ILE A 218 -13.25 18.24 -13.17
C ILE A 218 -11.82 17.66 -13.06
N GLY A 219 -11.57 16.43 -13.55
CA GLY A 219 -10.25 15.77 -13.50
C GLY A 219 -9.92 14.95 -14.74
N ALA A 220 -10.41 15.40 -15.90
CA ALA A 220 -10.20 14.74 -17.18
C ALA A 220 -8.71 14.44 -17.43
N LEU A 221 -8.46 13.24 -17.95
CA LEU A 221 -7.16 12.83 -18.44
C LEU A 221 -6.73 13.83 -19.54
N TYR A 222 -5.56 14.45 -19.39
CA TYR A 222 -5.08 15.49 -20.30
C TYR A 222 -4.08 14.92 -21.30
N ALA A 223 -3.05 14.25 -20.78
CA ALA A 223 -1.96 13.67 -21.55
C ALA A 223 -1.88 12.17 -21.27
N GLN A 224 -1.86 11.36 -22.32
CA GLN A 224 -1.68 9.92 -22.24
C GLN A 224 -0.41 9.50 -22.98
N ALA A 225 0.24 8.43 -22.49
CA ALA A 225 1.46 7.86 -23.06
C ALA A 225 2.55 8.92 -23.25
N ILE A 226 2.91 9.57 -22.16
CA ILE A 226 3.92 10.63 -22.14
C ILE A 226 5.30 10.00 -22.29
N ASP A 227 5.90 10.24 -23.44
CA ASP A 227 7.29 9.92 -23.75
C ASP A 227 8.14 11.19 -23.61
N VAL A 228 9.26 11.09 -22.90
CA VAL A 228 10.22 12.17 -22.70
C VAL A 228 11.57 11.75 -23.27
N GLU A 229 12.03 12.49 -24.25
CA GLU A 229 13.37 12.37 -24.82
C GLU A 229 14.23 13.53 -24.28
N LEU A 230 15.27 13.18 -23.52
CA LEU A 230 16.23 14.10 -22.92
C LEU A 230 17.58 13.95 -23.62
N GLN A 231 18.05 15.01 -24.26
CA GLN A 231 19.39 15.08 -24.84
C GLN A 231 20.30 15.91 -23.92
N LEU A 232 21.38 15.31 -23.43
CA LEU A 232 22.34 15.96 -22.54
C LEU A 232 23.48 16.60 -23.34
N ALA A 233 23.98 17.73 -22.83
CA ALA A 233 25.17 18.36 -23.38
C ALA A 233 26.41 17.45 -23.30
N PRO A 234 27.39 17.63 -24.20
CA PRO A 234 28.73 17.08 -24.03
C PRO A 234 29.28 17.26 -22.62
N GLY A 235 29.85 16.20 -22.04
CA GLY A 235 30.40 16.24 -20.68
C GLY A 235 29.38 16.12 -19.55
N VAL A 236 28.08 16.05 -19.86
CA VAL A 236 27.02 15.71 -18.90
C VAL A 236 26.61 14.26 -19.11
N ARG A 237 26.77 13.44 -18.07
CA ARG A 237 26.45 12.02 -18.10
C ARG A 237 25.43 11.67 -17.03
N LEU A 238 24.39 10.92 -17.40
CA LEU A 238 23.46 10.33 -16.47
C LEU A 238 24.17 9.23 -15.66
N LYS A 239 24.17 9.38 -14.33
CA LYS A 239 24.59 8.34 -13.39
C LYS A 239 23.42 7.45 -13.02
N GLN A 240 22.26 8.06 -12.73
CA GLN A 240 21.10 7.35 -12.21
C GLN A 240 19.82 8.16 -12.44
N VAL A 241 18.75 7.47 -12.86
CA VAL A 241 17.38 8.01 -12.76
C VAL A 241 16.88 7.69 -11.36
N LEU A 242 16.56 8.72 -10.57
CA LEU A 242 16.09 8.53 -9.18
C LEU A 242 14.58 8.27 -9.11
N SER A 243 13.83 8.76 -10.09
CA SER A 243 12.39 8.53 -10.20
C SER A 243 12.07 7.16 -10.82
N GLU A 244 11.07 6.46 -10.28
CA GLU A 244 10.62 5.16 -10.79
C GLU A 244 9.94 5.29 -12.17
N THR A 245 10.75 5.21 -13.22
CA THR A 245 10.32 5.33 -14.62
C THR A 245 11.13 4.39 -15.50
N SER A 246 10.48 3.78 -16.49
CA SER A 246 11.15 3.01 -17.52
C SER A 246 11.98 3.95 -18.39
N HIS A 247 13.23 3.58 -18.65
CA HIS A 247 14.11 4.41 -19.47
C HIS A 247 15.07 3.59 -20.33
N GLN A 248 15.52 4.21 -21.42
CA GLN A 248 16.56 3.70 -22.31
C GLN A 248 17.59 4.81 -22.55
N ILE A 249 18.86 4.43 -22.63
CA ILE A 249 19.97 5.35 -22.86
C ILE A 249 20.64 4.95 -24.18
N ALA A 250 20.84 5.93 -25.06
CA ALA A 250 21.63 5.82 -26.28
C ALA A 250 22.78 6.82 -26.25
N GLU A 251 23.93 6.46 -26.80
CA GLU A 251 25.03 7.38 -27.06
C GLU A 251 25.00 7.82 -28.52
N GLU A 252 24.94 9.12 -28.74
CA GLU A 252 25.12 9.73 -30.05
C GLU A 252 26.53 10.30 -30.14
N PHE A 253 27.22 10.01 -31.24
CA PHE A 253 28.55 10.53 -31.53
C PHE A 253 28.43 11.59 -32.61
N ASP A 254 28.84 12.83 -32.34
CA ASP A 254 28.95 13.84 -33.39
C ASP A 254 30.10 13.43 -34.33
N GLU A 255 29.79 13.15 -35.59
CA GLU A 255 30.79 12.83 -36.61
C GLU A 255 31.65 14.08 -36.93
N PHE A 256 32.97 13.94 -36.69
CA PHE A 256 34.05 14.78 -37.24
C PHE A 256 34.05 16.29 -36.87
N LEU A 257 34.67 16.61 -35.73
CA LEU A 257 35.50 17.81 -35.59
C LEU A 257 36.97 17.36 -35.60
N GLY A 258 37.76 17.84 -36.57
CA GLY A 258 39.13 17.35 -36.84
C GLY A 258 40.07 17.33 -35.62
N ASP A 259 41.07 16.43 -35.69
CA ASP A 259 42.23 16.23 -34.79
C ASP A 259 42.06 16.26 -33.26
N SER A 260 40.85 16.23 -32.70
CA SER A 260 40.68 15.93 -31.27
C SER A 260 39.30 15.40 -30.89
N LYS A 261 39.30 14.17 -30.34
CA LYS A 261 38.27 13.47 -29.54
C LYS A 261 36.82 13.61 -30.00
N THR A 262 36.25 12.51 -30.49
CA THR A 262 34.79 12.33 -30.67
C THR A 262 34.04 12.77 -29.42
N ILE A 263 33.09 13.70 -29.58
CA ILE A 263 32.25 14.16 -28.49
C ILE A 263 30.99 13.29 -28.49
N SER A 264 30.82 12.48 -27.45
CA SER A 264 29.58 11.72 -27.25
C SER A 264 28.58 12.52 -26.43
N ARG A 265 27.30 12.43 -26.83
CA ARG A 265 26.15 12.94 -26.10
C ARG A 265 25.26 11.78 -25.68
N GLN A 266 24.62 11.91 -24.54
CA GLN A 266 23.64 10.93 -24.09
C GLN A 266 22.23 11.39 -24.43
N LYS A 267 21.49 10.48 -25.05
CA LYS A 267 20.07 10.59 -25.32
C LYS A 267 19.33 9.60 -24.44
N ILE A 268 18.37 10.10 -23.66
CA ILE A 268 17.66 9.32 -22.65
C ILE A 268 16.17 9.39 -22.97
N ASN A 269 15.56 8.24 -23.24
CA ASN A 269 14.11 8.13 -23.44
C ASN A 269 13.48 7.61 -22.15
N LEU A 270 12.50 8.34 -21.61
CA LEU A 270 11.79 8.05 -20.37
C LEU A 270 10.29 7.95 -20.62
N GLN A 271 9.62 7.01 -19.96
CA GLN A 271 8.16 6.88 -20.01
C GLN A 271 7.55 7.34 -18.69
N LEU A 272 6.71 8.39 -18.75
CA LEU A 272 6.10 8.99 -17.55
C LEU A 272 4.66 8.51 -17.29
N GLY A 273 4.08 7.75 -18.22
CA GLY A 273 2.69 7.30 -18.14
C GLY A 273 1.73 8.44 -18.51
N ASP A 274 0.71 8.66 -17.71
CA ASP A 274 -0.38 9.59 -18.02
C ASP A 274 -0.48 10.73 -16.99
N LEU A 275 -0.98 11.89 -17.42
CA LEU A 275 -1.25 13.05 -16.56
C LEU A 275 -2.64 13.63 -16.80
N ARG A 276 -3.29 14.02 -15.70
CA ARG A 276 -4.59 14.71 -15.71
C ARG A 276 -4.40 16.21 -15.89
N ALA A 277 -5.48 16.95 -16.18
CA ALA A 277 -5.42 18.42 -16.21
C ALA A 277 -5.04 19.01 -14.85
N ASP A 278 -4.24 20.08 -14.83
CA ASP A 278 -3.70 20.76 -13.63
C ASP A 278 -2.88 19.86 -12.68
N ASP A 279 -2.26 18.80 -13.23
CA ASP A 279 -1.41 17.87 -12.50
C ASP A 279 0.08 18.21 -12.68
N ILE A 280 0.90 17.70 -11.76
CA ILE A 280 2.36 17.89 -11.79
C ILE A 280 3.07 16.55 -11.62
N ARG A 281 4.05 16.29 -12.50
CA ARG A 281 5.00 15.18 -12.39
C ARG A 281 6.40 15.71 -12.22
N ASN A 282 7.14 15.18 -11.26
CA ASN A 282 8.56 15.47 -11.05
C ASN A 282 9.41 14.26 -11.46
N LEU A 283 10.54 14.54 -12.11
CA LEU A 283 11.58 13.57 -12.46
C LEU A 283 12.91 14.08 -11.90
N VAL A 284 13.63 13.24 -11.16
CA VAL A 284 14.95 13.57 -10.61
C VAL A 284 16.01 12.67 -11.23
N LEU A 285 17.08 13.28 -11.72
CA LEU A 285 18.22 12.60 -12.35
C LEU A 285 19.51 12.98 -11.61
N ARG A 286 20.35 11.99 -11.33
CA ARG A 286 21.72 12.20 -10.86
C ARG A 286 22.66 12.24 -12.05
N LEU A 287 23.42 13.33 -12.16
CA LEU A 287 24.31 13.61 -13.27
C LEU A 287 25.76 13.74 -12.79
N GLU A 288 26.69 13.31 -13.63
CA GLU A 288 28.10 13.67 -13.55
C GLU A 288 28.39 14.70 -14.64
N ILE A 289 29.06 15.79 -14.27
CA ILE A 289 29.33 16.93 -15.13
C ILE A 289 30.84 17.15 -15.15
N ASP A 290 31.44 17.15 -16.33
CA ASP A 290 32.84 17.49 -16.56
C ASP A 290 33.01 18.77 -17.39
N ASP A 291 34.25 19.23 -17.52
CA ASP A 291 34.60 20.51 -18.12
C ASP A 291 34.24 20.62 -19.62
N ARG A 292 33.93 19.52 -20.31
CA ARG A 292 33.49 19.56 -21.72
C ARG A 292 32.15 20.28 -21.87
N VAL A 293 31.33 20.32 -20.82
CA VAL A 293 30.08 21.11 -20.82
C VAL A 293 30.35 22.60 -21.00
N ASN A 294 31.54 23.06 -20.59
CA ASN A 294 31.93 24.47 -20.70
C ASN A 294 32.41 24.84 -22.11
N GLN A 295 32.84 23.84 -22.89
CA GLN A 295 33.39 24.00 -24.24
C GLN A 295 32.30 23.97 -25.33
N ALA A 296 31.09 23.53 -25.00
CA ALA A 296 29.96 23.50 -25.93
C ALA A 296 29.11 24.78 -25.84
N GLU A 297 28.74 25.38 -26.98
CA GLU A 297 27.72 26.44 -27.05
C GLU A 297 26.28 25.90 -26.92
N ALA A 298 26.13 24.57 -26.80
CA ALA A 298 24.86 23.87 -26.68
C ALA A 298 24.14 24.18 -25.35
N PRO A 299 22.79 24.04 -25.30
CA PRO A 299 22.07 24.01 -24.03
C PRO A 299 22.56 22.85 -23.15
N PHE A 300 22.44 22.99 -21.83
CA PHE A 300 22.83 21.95 -20.88
C PHE A 300 22.03 20.66 -21.10
N CYS A 301 20.74 20.82 -21.38
CA CYS A 301 19.90 19.75 -21.89
C CYS A 301 18.77 20.28 -22.77
N GLU A 302 18.33 19.43 -23.70
CA GLU A 302 17.09 19.61 -24.45
C GLU A 302 16.09 18.54 -24.03
N VAL A 303 14.84 18.94 -23.79
CA VAL A 303 13.75 18.06 -23.38
C VAL A 303 12.67 18.11 -24.44
N ASN A 304 12.42 16.99 -25.11
CA ASN A 304 11.32 16.78 -26.03
C ASN A 304 10.29 15.88 -25.35
N VAL A 305 9.08 16.37 -25.16
CA VAL A 305 7.96 15.60 -24.59
C VAL A 305 6.94 15.36 -25.67
N SER A 306 6.50 14.13 -25.88
CA SER A 306 5.38 13.79 -26.76
C SER A 306 4.29 13.04 -26.01
N TYR A 307 3.03 13.37 -26.29
CA TYR A 307 1.87 12.76 -25.62
C TYR A 307 0.60 12.90 -26.47
N TYR A 308 -0.38 12.04 -26.22
CA TYR A 308 -1.73 12.20 -26.79
C TYR A 308 -2.56 13.15 -25.93
N ASN A 309 -2.99 14.28 -26.50
CA ASN A 309 -3.85 15.26 -25.84
C ASN A 309 -5.32 14.85 -25.97
N LEU A 310 -5.91 14.34 -24.88
CA LEU A 310 -7.29 13.84 -24.89
C LEU A 310 -8.34 14.96 -24.85
N LEU A 311 -7.95 16.19 -24.50
CA LEU A 311 -8.83 17.36 -24.59
C LEU A 311 -8.90 17.94 -26.01
N GLN A 312 -7.95 17.58 -26.88
CA GLN A 312 -7.91 17.97 -28.30
C GLN A 312 -8.08 16.78 -29.25
N GLN A 313 -9.16 16.02 -29.09
CA GLN A 313 -9.51 14.89 -29.99
C GLN A 313 -8.39 13.84 -30.14
N ASN A 314 -7.62 13.58 -29.08
CA ASN A 314 -6.51 12.63 -29.06
C ASN A 314 -5.39 12.99 -30.05
N ALA A 315 -5.16 14.28 -30.33
CA ALA A 315 -4.05 14.72 -31.15
C ALA A 315 -2.71 14.41 -30.47
N LEU A 316 -1.73 13.93 -31.24
CA LEU A 316 -0.35 13.80 -30.79
C LEU A 316 0.28 15.20 -30.72
N GLU A 317 0.62 15.64 -29.52
CA GLU A 317 1.31 16.91 -29.28
C GLU A 317 2.76 16.68 -28.88
N SER A 318 3.61 17.66 -29.16
CA SER A 318 4.97 17.69 -28.66
C SER A 318 5.37 19.06 -28.13
N VAL A 319 6.16 19.06 -27.04
CA VAL A 319 6.73 20.24 -26.40
C VAL A 319 8.24 20.07 -26.36
N LYS A 320 8.97 21.05 -26.90
CA LYS A 320 10.43 21.08 -26.91
C LYS A 320 10.92 22.28 -26.12
N GLU A 321 11.72 22.02 -25.08
CA GLU A 321 12.32 23.05 -24.24
C GLU A 321 13.84 22.83 -24.12
N SER A 322 14.59 23.92 -23.97
CA SER A 322 16.05 23.88 -23.85
C SER A 322 16.51 24.66 -22.63
N PHE A 323 17.31 24.01 -21.78
CA PHE A 323 17.71 24.58 -20.50
C PHE A 323 19.20 24.89 -20.48
N ARG A 324 19.56 26.05 -19.91
CA ARG A 324 20.94 26.50 -19.70
C ARG A 324 21.11 26.87 -18.23
N PHE A 325 22.24 26.48 -17.65
CA PHE A 325 22.58 26.80 -16.27
C PHE A 325 23.83 27.67 -16.19
N SER A 326 23.87 28.49 -15.15
CA SER A 326 24.94 29.47 -14.95
C SER A 326 26.23 28.82 -14.44
N ARG A 327 27.35 29.50 -14.66
CA ARG A 327 28.69 29.06 -14.25
C ARG A 327 29.18 29.86 -13.06
N GLY A 328 30.07 29.29 -12.25
CA GLY A 328 30.66 30.00 -11.13
C GLY A 328 31.85 29.30 -10.48
N ASN A 329 32.61 30.04 -9.68
CA ASN A 329 33.78 29.52 -8.95
C ASN A 329 33.39 28.55 -7.82
N ASN A 330 32.12 28.55 -7.41
CA ASN A 330 31.54 27.61 -6.46
C ASN A 330 30.20 27.09 -6.99
N ARG A 331 29.63 26.10 -6.31
CA ARG A 331 28.37 25.44 -6.69
C ARG A 331 27.10 26.27 -6.42
N GLY A 332 27.22 27.41 -5.76
CA GLY A 332 26.09 28.17 -5.22
C GLY A 332 25.47 27.50 -3.98
N LYS A 333 24.36 28.07 -3.49
CA LYS A 333 23.56 27.44 -2.43
C LYS A 333 22.68 26.36 -3.04
N GLN A 334 22.54 25.25 -2.32
CA GLN A 334 21.65 24.16 -2.68
C GLN A 334 20.20 24.66 -2.79
N ASP A 335 19.50 24.31 -3.86
CA ASP A 335 18.09 24.64 -4.07
C ASP A 335 17.22 23.72 -3.19
N PRO A 336 16.40 24.27 -2.28
CA PRO A 336 15.63 23.48 -1.34
C PRO A 336 14.52 22.66 -2.02
N ASP A 337 13.96 23.14 -3.14
CA ASP A 337 12.92 22.39 -3.86
C ASP A 337 13.52 21.11 -4.46
N VAL A 338 14.72 21.23 -5.04
CA VAL A 338 15.41 20.08 -5.63
C VAL A 338 15.85 19.10 -4.54
N LEU A 339 16.36 19.61 -3.41
CA LEU A 339 16.72 18.78 -2.26
C LEU A 339 15.54 17.97 -1.74
N VAL A 340 14.36 18.57 -1.59
CA VAL A 340 13.16 17.85 -1.13
C VAL A 340 12.81 16.70 -2.08
N GLU A 341 12.84 16.93 -3.39
CA GLU A 341 12.54 15.90 -4.39
C GLU A 341 13.60 14.78 -4.41
N ILE A 342 14.88 15.12 -4.23
CA ILE A 342 15.96 14.13 -4.06
C ILE A 342 15.69 13.25 -2.85
N LEU A 343 15.35 13.83 -1.70
CA LEU A 343 15.08 13.09 -0.47
C LEU A 343 13.88 12.14 -0.63
N ILE A 344 12.81 12.58 -1.29
CA ILE A 344 11.63 11.75 -1.58
C ILE A 344 12.01 10.60 -2.52
N ALA A 345 12.76 10.88 -3.59
CA ALA A 345 13.18 9.86 -4.55
C ALA A 345 14.14 8.84 -3.92
N ASN A 346 15.14 9.30 -3.16
CA ASN A 346 16.07 8.44 -2.42
C ASN A 346 15.37 7.59 -1.38
N ALA A 347 14.37 8.12 -0.67
CA ALA A 347 13.59 7.31 0.26
C ALA A 347 12.80 6.22 -0.47
N THR A 348 12.24 6.53 -1.64
CA THR A 348 11.49 5.56 -2.45
C THR A 348 12.38 4.42 -2.93
N LEU A 349 13.53 4.75 -3.54
CA LEU A 349 14.54 3.76 -3.94
C LEU A 349 15.10 2.99 -2.74
N GLY A 350 15.40 3.71 -1.66
CA GLY A 350 15.92 3.16 -0.43
C GLY A 350 14.98 2.13 0.20
N ILE A 351 13.66 2.35 0.20
CA ILE A 351 12.68 1.36 0.69
C ILE A 351 12.76 0.05 -0.12
N LYS A 352 12.97 0.14 -1.43
CA LYS A 352 13.14 -1.04 -2.30
C LYS A 352 14.45 -1.77 -2.01
N GLU A 353 15.56 -1.03 -1.89
CA GLU A 353 16.87 -1.59 -1.52
C GLU A 353 16.85 -2.23 -0.13
N ILE A 354 16.24 -1.57 0.85
CA ILE A 354 16.00 -2.10 2.20
C ILE A 354 15.22 -3.41 2.12
N SER A 355 14.14 -3.44 1.32
CA SER A 355 13.35 -4.64 1.13
C SER A 355 14.17 -5.79 0.52
N ASP A 356 15.08 -5.50 -0.40
CA ASP A 356 15.95 -6.50 -1.01
C ASP A 356 17.07 -6.95 -0.05
N PHE A 357 17.65 -6.06 0.74
CA PHE A 357 18.58 -6.42 1.82
C PHE A 357 17.91 -7.35 2.84
N ILE A 358 16.67 -7.06 3.23
CA ILE A 358 15.89 -7.91 4.14
C ILE A 358 15.65 -9.29 3.53
N LYS A 359 15.23 -9.37 2.25
CA LYS A 359 15.03 -10.65 1.55
C LYS A 359 16.31 -11.49 1.48
N ARG A 360 17.48 -10.84 1.38
CA ARG A 360 18.80 -11.49 1.35
C ARG A 360 19.38 -11.76 2.74
N GLY A 361 18.70 -11.37 3.82
CA GLY A 361 19.15 -11.55 5.20
C GLY A 361 20.18 -10.51 5.71
N HIS A 362 20.46 -9.47 4.93
CA HIS A 362 21.39 -8.39 5.29
C HIS A 362 20.70 -7.31 6.14
N ILE A 363 20.29 -7.65 7.36
CA ILE A 363 19.46 -6.79 8.20
C ILE A 363 20.22 -5.54 8.69
N GLU A 364 21.51 -5.64 9.00
CA GLU A 364 22.30 -4.49 9.46
C GLU A 364 22.54 -3.45 8.35
N ASP A 365 22.71 -3.89 7.11
CA ASP A 365 22.81 -3.00 5.94
C ASP A 365 21.47 -2.28 5.71
N ALA A 366 20.36 -3.02 5.81
CA ALA A 366 19.01 -2.45 5.74
C ALA A 366 18.76 -1.40 6.83
N LYS A 367 19.17 -1.66 8.08
CA LYS A 367 19.05 -0.69 9.18
C LYS A 367 19.93 0.54 8.97
N THR A 368 21.18 0.33 8.54
CA THR A 368 22.12 1.44 8.30
C THR A 368 21.59 2.37 7.23
N LEU A 369 21.12 1.82 6.12
CA LEU A 369 20.49 2.58 5.05
C LEU A 369 19.22 3.30 5.55
N LEU A 370 18.34 2.60 6.27
CA LEU A 370 17.12 3.19 6.80
C LEU A 370 17.38 4.32 7.79
N PHE A 371 18.32 4.14 8.71
CA PHE A 371 18.73 5.16 9.66
C PHE A 371 19.27 6.40 8.94
N GLY A 372 20.12 6.20 7.92
CA GLY A 372 20.62 7.28 7.07
C GLY A 372 19.47 8.09 6.43
N LEU A 373 18.55 7.40 5.76
CA LEU A 373 17.38 8.04 5.13
C LEU A 373 16.52 8.81 6.15
N ILE A 374 16.30 8.23 7.34
CA ILE A 374 15.54 8.89 8.42
C ILE A 374 16.25 10.15 8.91
N GLN A 375 17.57 10.12 9.09
CA GLN A 375 18.34 11.29 9.53
C GLN A 375 18.38 12.39 8.47
N ASP A 376 18.56 12.03 7.21
CA ASP A 376 18.56 12.97 6.09
C ASP A 376 17.22 13.70 5.99
N ILE A 377 16.11 12.97 6.12
CA ILE A 377 14.77 13.57 6.11
C ILE A 377 14.51 14.41 7.35
N LYS A 378 14.89 13.95 8.55
CA LYS A 378 14.72 14.72 9.80
C LYS A 378 15.45 16.05 9.75
N THR A 379 16.69 16.05 9.26
CA THR A 379 17.54 17.25 9.17
C THR A 379 16.92 18.30 8.24
N ASN A 380 16.25 17.84 7.17
CA ASN A 380 15.68 18.69 6.13
C ASN A 380 14.16 18.90 6.26
N LEU A 381 13.53 18.38 7.32
CA LEU A 381 12.08 18.40 7.52
C LEU A 381 11.48 19.81 7.45
N HIS A 382 12.25 20.83 7.86
CA HIS A 382 11.82 22.22 7.87
C HIS A 382 11.57 22.81 6.46
N PHE A 383 12.17 22.26 5.41
CA PHE A 383 11.94 22.71 4.03
C PHE A 383 10.57 22.31 3.48
N ALA A 384 10.08 21.12 3.85
CA ALA A 384 8.76 20.63 3.46
C ALA A 384 8.17 19.71 4.54
N PRO A 385 7.66 20.27 5.66
CA PRO A 385 7.25 19.49 6.83
C PRO A 385 6.20 18.43 6.54
N ASN A 386 5.28 18.71 5.61
CA ASN A 386 4.21 17.81 5.24
C ASN A 386 4.73 16.64 4.38
N ALA A 387 5.42 16.93 3.27
CA ALA A 387 5.92 15.94 2.33
C ALA A 387 7.00 15.04 2.96
N LEU A 388 8.01 15.67 3.56
CA LEU A 388 9.09 14.96 4.24
C LEU A 388 8.57 14.27 5.52
N GLY A 389 7.60 14.85 6.22
CA GLY A 389 6.98 14.21 7.38
C GLY A 389 6.22 12.94 7.05
N SER A 390 5.54 12.88 5.89
CA SER A 390 4.88 11.66 5.40
C SER A 390 5.90 10.57 5.09
N VAL A 391 6.98 10.91 4.37
CA VAL A 391 8.04 9.94 4.06
C VAL A 391 8.72 9.46 5.34
N LEU A 392 9.04 10.38 6.25
CA LEU A 392 9.63 10.07 7.55
C LEU A 392 8.76 9.08 8.33
N SER A 393 7.44 9.31 8.38
CA SER A 393 6.51 8.42 9.06
C SER A 393 6.56 7.00 8.47
N ARG A 394 6.57 6.86 7.13
CA ARG A 394 6.68 5.56 6.45
C ARG A 394 8.00 4.86 6.78
N LEU A 395 9.11 5.59 6.72
CA LEU A 395 10.42 5.06 7.10
C LEU A 395 10.48 4.66 8.58
N GLN A 396 9.85 5.42 9.48
CA GLN A 396 9.76 5.06 10.90
C GLN A 396 8.85 3.85 11.16
N VAL A 397 7.76 3.69 10.41
CA VAL A 397 6.97 2.45 10.47
C VAL A 397 7.81 1.27 9.98
N LEU A 398 8.58 1.44 8.91
CA LEU A 398 9.51 0.42 8.41
C LEU A 398 10.62 0.14 9.44
N GLU A 399 11.15 1.17 10.10
CA GLU A 399 12.16 1.08 11.15
C GLU A 399 11.63 0.31 12.34
N ASN A 400 10.41 0.62 12.79
CA ASN A 400 9.73 -0.17 13.81
C ASN A 400 9.55 -1.61 13.37
N LYS A 401 9.10 -1.89 12.13
CA LYS A 401 8.95 -3.26 11.63
C LYS A 401 10.27 -4.02 11.56
N ILE A 402 11.36 -3.37 11.16
CA ILE A 402 12.69 -3.96 11.10
C ILE A 402 13.27 -4.10 12.50
N THR A 403 13.01 -3.16 13.40
CA THR A 403 13.49 -3.17 14.78
C THR A 403 12.72 -4.17 15.61
N THR A 404 11.40 -4.32 15.46
CA THR A 404 10.64 -5.41 16.11
C THR A 404 11.01 -6.76 15.54
N LYS A 405 11.16 -6.89 14.21
CA LYS A 405 11.73 -8.12 13.61
C LYS A 405 13.16 -8.36 14.05
N SER A 406 13.96 -7.30 14.27
CA SER A 406 15.34 -7.38 14.72
C SER A 406 15.46 -7.54 16.22
N ASP A 407 14.50 -7.16 17.03
CA ASP A 407 14.43 -7.36 18.47
C ASP A 407 13.84 -8.73 18.74
N ASP A 408 12.98 -9.24 17.86
CA ASP A 408 12.67 -10.67 17.78
C ASP A 408 13.91 -11.42 17.27
N LEU A 409 14.62 -10.94 16.24
CA LEU A 409 15.89 -11.55 15.78
C LEU A 409 17.02 -11.41 16.80
N ASN A 410 17.06 -10.35 17.63
CA ASN A 410 18.09 -10.05 18.63
C ASN A 410 17.74 -10.65 19.97
N LYS A 411 16.47 -10.78 20.34
CA LYS A 411 16.05 -11.72 21.40
C LYS A 411 16.35 -13.13 20.93
N HIS A 412 16.07 -13.49 19.68
CA HIS A 412 16.51 -14.75 19.11
C HIS A 412 18.03 -14.84 18.97
N LEU A 413 18.82 -13.77 18.74
CA LEU A 413 20.29 -13.80 18.60
C LEU A 413 21.04 -13.66 19.93
N PHE A 414 20.46 -13.05 20.97
CA PHE A 414 20.95 -13.10 22.35
C PHE A 414 20.51 -14.40 23.02
N MET A 415 19.35 -14.94 22.67
CA MET A 415 19.06 -16.34 22.93
C MET A 415 19.97 -17.23 22.10
N ASN A 416 20.33 -16.87 20.86
CA ASN A 416 21.25 -17.61 20.01
C ASN A 416 22.74 -17.30 20.23
N SER A 417 23.19 -16.38 21.07
CA SER A 417 24.60 -16.37 21.49
C SER A 417 24.82 -17.33 22.67
N GLN A 418 23.71 -17.75 23.31
CA GLN A 418 23.63 -18.95 24.13
C GLN A 418 23.04 -20.17 23.40
N MET A 419 22.42 -20.01 22.22
CA MET A 419 21.73 -21.08 21.45
C MET A 419 22.18 -21.26 19.97
N MET A 420 23.18 -20.53 19.44
CA MET A 420 23.83 -20.77 18.12
C MET A 420 24.85 -21.91 18.23
N MET A 421 24.45 -22.95 18.93
CA MET A 421 24.85 -24.31 18.65
C MET A 421 23.58 -25.15 18.57
N LYS A 422 22.78 -24.99 17.52
CA LYS A 422 21.95 -26.05 16.91
C LYS A 422 21.14 -25.49 15.73
N GLY A 423 21.21 -26.18 14.59
CA GLY A 423 20.27 -26.00 13.47
C GLY A 423 18.86 -26.50 13.84
N PRO A 424 18.02 -26.85 12.84
CA PRO A 424 16.55 -26.90 12.96
C PRO A 424 16.16 -27.68 14.21
N GLU A 425 15.37 -27.07 15.11
CA GLU A 425 15.04 -27.66 16.40
C GLU A 425 14.49 -29.08 16.24
N LYS A 426 15.37 -30.04 16.48
CA LYS A 426 15.01 -31.29 17.12
C LYS A 426 14.60 -30.87 18.52
N LEU A 427 13.31 -30.93 18.84
CA LEU A 427 12.90 -31.13 20.23
C LEU A 427 13.76 -32.31 20.75
N ASP A 428 14.68 -32.02 21.66
CA ASP A 428 15.64 -33.00 22.19
C ASP A 428 14.96 -33.86 23.25
N LEU A 429 14.09 -34.75 22.75
CA LEU A 429 13.23 -35.62 23.55
C LEU A 429 13.83 -37.03 23.68
N LYS A 430 15.14 -37.18 23.42
CA LYS A 430 15.84 -38.47 23.42
C LYS A 430 15.80 -39.18 24.76
N ASP A 431 15.78 -38.42 25.85
CA ASP A 431 15.76 -38.94 27.23
C ASP A 431 14.38 -38.82 27.89
N VAL A 432 13.36 -38.39 27.15
CA VAL A 432 11.99 -38.28 27.67
C VAL A 432 11.28 -39.62 27.50
N LEU A 433 10.96 -40.25 28.63
CA LEU A 433 10.17 -41.48 28.69
C LEU A 433 8.76 -41.21 28.15
N VAL A 434 8.37 -41.91 27.09
CA VAL A 434 7.03 -41.79 26.49
C VAL A 434 6.04 -42.69 27.20
N HIS A 435 4.78 -42.27 27.25
CA HIS A 435 3.68 -43.07 27.76
C HIS A 435 2.44 -42.94 26.88
N ASP A 436 1.49 -43.86 27.05
CA ASP A 436 0.33 -44.00 26.17
C ASP A 436 -0.93 -43.29 26.67
N GLN A 437 -0.78 -42.42 27.66
CA GLN A 437 -1.86 -41.51 28.06
C GLN A 437 -2.20 -40.54 26.91
N ILE A 438 -3.50 -40.25 26.78
CA ILE A 438 -4.03 -39.33 25.77
C ILE A 438 -4.15 -37.94 26.39
N PHE A 439 -3.57 -36.93 25.74
CA PHE A 439 -3.77 -35.54 26.10
C PHE A 439 -4.94 -34.94 25.31
N GLU A 440 -5.79 -34.17 25.99
CA GLU A 440 -6.92 -33.48 25.39
C GLU A 440 -6.68 -31.97 25.38
N TYR A 441 -6.66 -31.39 24.19
CA TYR A 441 -6.62 -29.94 24.01
C TYR A 441 -8.00 -29.45 23.59
N HIS A 442 -8.62 -28.60 24.43
CA HIS A 442 -9.86 -27.92 24.11
C HIS A 442 -9.56 -26.50 23.64
N SER A 443 -9.97 -26.20 22.41
CA SER A 443 -9.85 -24.85 21.88
C SER A 443 -10.70 -23.84 22.66
N VAL A 444 -10.24 -22.58 22.68
CA VAL A 444 -10.94 -21.43 23.27
C VAL A 444 -10.98 -20.31 22.24
N GLY A 445 -12.13 -20.14 21.57
CA GLY A 445 -12.31 -19.18 20.49
C GLY A 445 -11.52 -19.53 19.23
N ASP A 446 -11.45 -18.58 18.29
CA ASP A 446 -10.81 -18.81 16.99
C ASP A 446 -9.28 -18.99 17.11
N ILE A 447 -8.71 -19.79 16.21
CA ILE A 447 -7.27 -20.07 16.19
C ILE A 447 -6.66 -19.34 15.00
N ASP A 448 -5.91 -18.29 15.29
CA ASP A 448 -5.23 -17.42 14.33
C ASP A 448 -3.71 -17.41 14.58
N LEU A 449 -2.98 -16.64 13.75
CA LEU A 449 -1.55 -16.41 13.88
C LEU A 449 -1.09 -16.05 15.31
N TYR A 450 -1.92 -15.39 16.13
CA TYR A 450 -1.54 -14.93 17.47
C TYR A 450 -1.69 -16.02 18.53
N LYS A 451 -2.64 -16.94 18.39
CA LYS A 451 -2.78 -18.09 19.31
C LYS A 451 -1.89 -19.28 18.99
N CYS A 452 -1.39 -19.37 17.76
CA CYS A 452 -0.54 -20.50 17.32
C CYS A 452 0.72 -20.72 18.19
N PRO A 453 1.47 -19.69 18.60
CA PRO A 453 2.67 -19.88 19.44
C PRO A 453 2.35 -20.49 20.81
N GLU A 454 1.24 -20.08 21.44
CA GLU A 454 0.82 -20.57 22.76
C GLU A 454 0.49 -22.06 22.72
N ILE A 455 -0.25 -22.49 21.70
CA ILE A 455 -0.65 -23.90 21.50
C ILE A 455 0.58 -24.77 21.22
N LYS A 456 1.56 -24.26 20.44
CA LYS A 456 2.83 -24.97 20.20
C LYS A 456 3.59 -25.18 21.49
N LEU A 457 3.77 -24.13 22.30
CA LEU A 457 4.49 -24.22 23.56
C LEU A 457 3.83 -25.22 24.52
N LEU A 458 2.49 -25.23 24.59
CA LEU A 458 1.74 -26.21 25.37
C LEU A 458 1.97 -27.65 24.86
N MET A 459 1.96 -27.87 23.54
CA MET A 459 2.22 -29.19 22.97
C MET A 459 3.65 -29.65 23.25
N GLU A 460 4.63 -28.77 23.11
CA GLU A 460 6.02 -29.06 23.42
C GLU A 460 6.20 -29.43 24.90
N GLN A 461 5.54 -28.68 25.79
CA GLN A 461 5.52 -29.01 27.22
C GLN A 461 4.92 -30.40 27.46
N LYS A 462 3.75 -30.71 26.87
CA LYS A 462 3.13 -32.04 27.04
C LYS A 462 3.97 -33.16 26.44
N MET A 463 4.65 -32.91 25.33
CA MET A 463 5.59 -33.87 24.77
C MET A 463 6.81 -34.09 25.68
N SER A 464 7.27 -33.06 26.38
CA SER A 464 8.34 -33.19 27.38
C SER A 464 7.89 -33.97 28.63
N GLU A 465 6.59 -33.95 28.95
CA GLU A 465 5.98 -34.76 30.01
C GLU A 465 5.79 -36.24 29.60
N GLY A 466 5.95 -36.59 28.32
CA GLY A 466 5.88 -37.97 27.82
C GLY A 466 4.68 -38.28 26.92
N PHE A 467 3.79 -37.32 26.67
CA PHE A 467 2.62 -37.51 25.81
C PHE A 467 3.01 -37.68 24.33
N ARG A 468 2.44 -38.71 23.69
CA ARG A 468 2.55 -38.94 22.24
C ARG A 468 1.20 -39.09 21.52
N TYR A 469 0.09 -39.15 22.26
CA TYR A 469 -1.25 -39.22 21.69
C TYR A 469 -2.07 -38.00 22.10
N VAL A 470 -2.66 -37.31 21.13
CA VAL A 470 -3.36 -36.04 21.35
C VAL A 470 -4.72 -36.03 20.67
N VAL A 471 -5.75 -35.61 21.40
CA VAL A 471 -7.04 -35.19 20.85
C VAL A 471 -7.09 -33.67 20.80
N PHE A 472 -7.37 -33.11 19.63
CA PHE A 472 -7.55 -31.68 19.43
C PHE A 472 -9.03 -31.38 19.17
N ASP A 473 -9.68 -30.70 20.11
CA ASP A 473 -11.11 -30.42 20.10
C ASP A 473 -11.43 -29.01 19.58
N PHE A 474 -12.14 -28.93 18.45
CA PHE A 474 -12.55 -27.69 17.80
C PHE A 474 -13.95 -27.20 18.19
N ALA A 475 -14.59 -27.77 19.23
CA ALA A 475 -15.95 -27.41 19.63
C ALA A 475 -16.19 -25.91 19.82
N ASN A 476 -15.19 -25.16 20.32
CA ASN A 476 -15.29 -23.71 20.53
C ASN A 476 -14.51 -22.88 19.48
N THR A 477 -14.16 -23.47 18.34
CA THR A 477 -13.46 -22.78 17.25
C THR A 477 -14.40 -22.57 16.08
N SER A 478 -14.67 -21.31 15.75
CA SER A 478 -15.52 -20.96 14.60
C SER A 478 -14.70 -20.60 13.35
N HIS A 479 -13.41 -20.32 13.50
CA HIS A 479 -12.51 -19.96 12.39
C HIS A 479 -11.07 -20.44 12.64
N ILE A 480 -10.40 -20.84 11.56
CA ILE A 480 -8.95 -21.12 11.53
C ILE A 480 -8.32 -20.46 10.29
N ASP A 481 -7.07 -19.97 10.41
CA ASP A 481 -6.30 -19.40 9.29
C ASP A 481 -5.20 -20.35 8.78
N SER A 482 -4.41 -19.88 7.80
CA SER A 482 -3.30 -20.66 7.23
C SER A 482 -2.18 -20.97 8.24
N SER A 483 -2.05 -20.17 9.30
CA SER A 483 -1.06 -20.37 10.37
C SER A 483 -1.48 -21.50 11.31
N ALA A 484 -2.77 -21.57 11.64
CA ALA A 484 -3.36 -22.65 12.44
C ALA A 484 -3.18 -24.01 11.75
N ILE A 485 -3.36 -24.07 10.43
CA ILE A 485 -3.12 -25.29 9.65
C ILE A 485 -1.65 -25.72 9.71
N GLY A 486 -0.73 -24.78 9.47
CA GLY A 486 0.71 -25.04 9.54
C GLY A 486 1.15 -25.55 10.92
N MET A 487 0.56 -24.99 11.99
CA MET A 487 0.76 -25.46 13.35
C MET A 487 0.28 -26.90 13.56
N VAL A 488 -0.95 -27.25 13.15
CA VAL A 488 -1.48 -28.61 13.36
C VAL A 488 -0.65 -29.65 12.60
N ILE A 489 -0.24 -29.36 11.35
CA ILE A 489 0.64 -30.25 10.58
C ILE A 489 1.99 -30.45 11.29
N GLN A 490 2.54 -29.37 11.87
CA GLN A 490 3.80 -29.42 12.60
C GLN A 490 3.70 -30.32 13.84
N ILE A 491 2.62 -30.18 14.63
CA ILE A 491 2.35 -31.01 15.81
C ILE A 491 2.18 -32.49 15.43
N VAL A 492 1.43 -32.78 14.36
CA VAL A 492 1.29 -34.14 13.82
C VAL A 492 2.66 -34.72 13.47
N GLY A 493 3.52 -33.93 12.83
CA GLY A 493 4.89 -34.32 12.50
C GLY A 493 5.75 -34.61 13.73
N TRP A 494 5.57 -33.86 14.81
CA TRP A 494 6.27 -34.06 16.09
C TRP A 494 5.84 -35.36 16.77
N LEU A 495 4.54 -35.61 16.87
CA LEU A 495 3.99 -36.79 17.55
C LEU A 495 4.32 -38.09 16.79
N ARG A 496 4.18 -38.09 15.46
CA ARG A 496 4.49 -39.27 14.63
C ARG A 496 5.94 -39.71 14.72
N ARG A 497 6.88 -38.77 14.84
CA ARG A 497 8.31 -39.09 15.04
C ARG A 497 8.59 -39.84 16.35
N ARG A 498 7.64 -39.87 17.29
CA ARG A 498 7.72 -40.59 18.57
C ARG A 498 6.74 -41.78 18.64
N GLY A 499 6.25 -42.24 17.49
CA GLY A 499 5.26 -43.32 17.39
C GLY A 499 3.88 -42.91 17.91
N GLY A 500 3.59 -41.61 17.93
CA GLY A 500 2.35 -41.02 18.38
C GLY A 500 1.41 -40.61 17.25
N GLU A 501 0.22 -40.12 17.58
CA GLU A 501 -0.78 -39.67 16.62
C GLU A 501 -1.63 -38.52 17.19
N LEU A 502 -2.14 -37.66 16.30
CA LEU A 502 -3.12 -36.63 16.62
C LEU A 502 -4.44 -36.91 15.92
N VAL A 503 -5.54 -36.86 16.67
CA VAL A 503 -6.91 -36.95 16.15
C VAL A 503 -7.65 -35.65 16.44
N VAL A 504 -8.33 -35.12 15.43
CA VAL A 504 -9.14 -33.91 15.54
C VAL A 504 -10.62 -34.28 15.77
N ALA A 505 -11.30 -33.56 16.67
CA ALA A 505 -12.71 -33.77 17.03
C ALA A 505 -13.56 -32.50 16.92
N ASN A 506 -14.88 -32.66 16.79
CA ASN A 506 -15.88 -31.57 16.76
C ASN A 506 -15.58 -30.48 15.72
N ILE A 507 -15.27 -30.88 14.48
CA ILE A 507 -15.07 -29.92 13.38
C ILE A 507 -16.43 -29.44 12.86
N HIS A 508 -16.67 -28.13 12.87
CA HIS A 508 -17.91 -27.51 12.38
C HIS A 508 -17.69 -26.67 11.10
N ASP A 509 -18.74 -26.59 10.27
CA ASP A 509 -18.94 -25.82 9.02
C ASP A 509 -17.72 -25.18 8.33
N SER A 510 -17.20 -24.07 8.86
CA SER A 510 -16.09 -23.29 8.28
C SER A 510 -14.75 -24.03 8.33
N VAL A 511 -14.44 -24.64 9.46
CA VAL A 511 -13.22 -25.44 9.67
C VAL A 511 -13.27 -26.70 8.81
N LYS A 512 -14.46 -27.29 8.65
CA LYS A 512 -14.68 -28.46 7.77
C LYS A 512 -14.32 -28.15 6.32
N LYS A 513 -14.82 -27.03 5.78
CA LYS A 513 -14.49 -26.57 4.42
C LYS A 513 -12.99 -26.35 4.22
N ILE A 514 -12.31 -25.81 5.22
CA ILE A 514 -10.86 -25.61 5.16
C ILE A 514 -10.11 -26.94 5.09
N PHE A 515 -10.50 -27.93 5.90
CA PHE A 515 -9.93 -29.28 5.85
C PHE A 515 -10.19 -29.97 4.50
N GLU A 516 -11.34 -29.73 3.88
CA GLU A 516 -11.68 -30.25 2.54
C GLU A 516 -10.81 -29.61 1.45
N ILE A 517 -10.76 -28.27 1.39
CA ILE A 517 -10.00 -27.51 0.38
C ILE A 517 -8.50 -27.83 0.45
N THR A 518 -7.96 -27.95 1.67
CA THR A 518 -6.52 -28.20 1.90
C THR A 518 -6.17 -29.69 1.94
N ARG A 519 -7.14 -30.58 1.72
CA ARG A 519 -6.97 -32.05 1.74
C ARG A 519 -6.34 -32.58 3.02
N LEU A 520 -6.55 -31.91 4.16
CA LEU A 520 -5.98 -32.29 5.45
C LEU A 520 -6.48 -33.64 5.95
N TYR A 521 -7.66 -34.08 5.51
CA TYR A 521 -8.18 -35.43 5.77
C TYR A 521 -7.23 -36.55 5.32
N ASN A 522 -6.31 -36.29 4.39
CA ASN A 522 -5.31 -37.26 3.95
C ASN A 522 -4.12 -37.38 4.92
N HIS A 523 -3.93 -36.39 5.80
CA HIS A 523 -2.77 -36.29 6.67
C HIS A 523 -3.13 -36.34 8.15
N ILE A 524 -4.39 -36.05 8.51
CA ILE A 524 -4.86 -35.94 9.89
C ILE A 524 -6.17 -36.74 10.05
N ARG A 525 -6.25 -37.55 11.10
CA ARG A 525 -7.47 -38.32 11.42
C ARG A 525 -8.50 -37.40 12.08
N VAL A 526 -9.77 -37.56 11.68
CA VAL A 526 -10.90 -36.77 12.20
C VAL A 526 -11.95 -37.71 12.77
N ALA A 527 -12.51 -37.36 13.93
CA ALA A 527 -13.61 -38.05 14.59
C ALA A 527 -14.78 -37.08 14.87
N GLU A 528 -15.97 -37.63 15.07
CA GLU A 528 -17.18 -36.81 15.27
C GLU A 528 -17.13 -36.01 16.57
N ASN A 529 -16.64 -36.62 17.64
CA ASN A 529 -16.55 -36.02 18.97
C ASN A 529 -15.32 -36.55 19.73
N VAL A 530 -15.00 -35.93 20.87
CA VAL A 530 -13.83 -36.26 21.70
C VAL A 530 -13.85 -37.72 22.16
N SER A 531 -15.02 -38.28 22.50
CA SER A 531 -15.14 -39.69 22.91
C SER A 531 -14.74 -40.64 21.78
N SER A 532 -15.24 -40.40 20.56
CA SER A 532 -14.87 -41.17 19.37
C SER A 532 -13.38 -41.02 19.03
N ALA A 533 -12.81 -39.82 19.18
CA ALA A 533 -11.37 -39.59 18.96
C ALA A 533 -10.51 -40.42 19.92
N LYS A 534 -10.91 -40.53 21.19
CA LYS A 534 -10.23 -41.37 22.18
C LYS A 534 -10.30 -42.85 21.82
N GLU A 535 -11.46 -43.34 21.39
CA GLU A 535 -11.59 -44.74 20.95
C GLU A 535 -10.65 -45.05 19.78
N VAL A 536 -10.50 -44.12 18.82
CA VAL A 536 -9.56 -44.27 17.70
C VAL A 536 -8.12 -44.37 18.21
N LEU A 537 -7.71 -43.47 19.11
CA LEU A 537 -6.36 -43.48 19.68
C LEU A 537 -6.12 -44.73 20.55
N GLN A 538 -7.10 -45.17 21.34
CA GLN A 538 -7.02 -46.40 22.13
C GLN A 538 -6.80 -47.62 21.24
N ARG A 539 -7.50 -47.74 20.11
CA ARG A 539 -7.27 -48.83 19.15
C ARG A 539 -5.85 -48.80 18.57
N ILE A 540 -5.31 -47.61 18.29
CA ILE A 540 -3.92 -47.45 17.81
C ILE A 540 -2.93 -47.87 18.90
N ILE A 541 -3.16 -47.48 20.15
CA ILE A 541 -2.34 -47.88 21.30
C ILE A 541 -2.35 -49.41 21.46
N TYR A 542 -3.53 -50.04 21.52
CA TYR A 542 -3.65 -51.50 21.64
C TYR A 542 -3.00 -52.26 20.47
N ALA A 543 -3.13 -51.76 19.24
CA ALA A 543 -2.49 -52.36 18.07
C ALA A 543 -0.95 -52.27 18.16
N ASN A 544 -0.43 -51.14 18.65
CA ASN A 544 1.01 -50.94 18.84
C ASN A 544 1.57 -51.76 20.02
N GLU A 545 0.76 -52.10 21.02
CA GLU A 545 1.13 -53.04 22.10
C GLU A 545 1.16 -54.51 21.60
N GLY A 546 0.27 -54.88 20.67
CA GLY A 546 0.19 -56.21 20.08
C GLY A 546 1.35 -56.59 19.15
N ASP A 547 2.07 -55.62 18.59
CA ASP A 547 3.28 -55.81 17.78
C ASP A 547 4.58 -55.95 18.62
N THR A 548 4.47 -55.84 19.96
CA THR A 548 5.62 -55.91 20.88
C THR A 548 5.64 -57.16 21.78
N ASN A 549 4.77 -58.15 21.54
CA ASN A 549 4.76 -59.45 22.24
C ASN A 549 5.12 -60.62 21.33
#